data_AF-A0A6J4K221-F1
#
_entry.id   AF-A0A6J4K221-F1
#
_cell.length_a   1.000
_cell.length_b   1.000
_cell.length_c   1.000
_cell.angle_alpha   90.00
_cell.angle_beta   90.00
_cell.angle_gamma   90.00
#
_symmetry.space_group_name_H-M   'P 1'
#
loop_
_entity.id
_entity.type
_entity.pdbx_description
1 polymer ?
#
loop_
_entity_poly.entity_id
_entity_poly.type
_entity_poly.pdbx_seq_one_letter_code
_entity_poly.pdbx_strand_id
1 'polypeptide(L)'
;MSQTAPAGETLNLGRVYHDPAVPELVCRYPGEPVVTVVRAEKGEVVVAHSGKELRVGARNGQIAKPGRDYLMIRDGDDRGLWLLIEAGEEF
;
A
#
# COMPACT_ATOMS: atom_id res chain seq x y z
N MET A 1 0.79 -32.77 -16.25
CA MET A 1 1.68 -32.02 -15.35
C MET A 1 1.39 -30.54 -15.59
N SER A 2 0.60 -29.91 -14.72
CA SER A 2 0.34 -28.47 -14.79
C SER A 2 0.88 -27.85 -13.52
N GLN A 3 2.03 -27.21 -13.66
CA GLN A 3 2.72 -26.52 -12.59
C GLN A 3 2.08 -25.13 -12.49
N THR A 4 1.01 -25.01 -11.70
CA THR A 4 0.43 -23.71 -11.36
C THR A 4 1.40 -23.04 -10.39
N ALA A 5 1.92 -21.87 -10.74
CA ALA A 5 2.82 -21.09 -9.90
C ALA A 5 2.31 -21.02 -8.45
N PRO A 6 3.18 -21.06 -7.42
CA PRO A 6 2.73 -20.83 -6.06
C PRO A 6 2.00 -19.48 -6.06
N ALA A 7 0.74 -19.47 -5.63
CA ALA A 7 0.00 -18.24 -5.43
C ALA A 7 0.83 -17.36 -4.49
N GLY A 8 1.53 -16.39 -5.07
CA GLY A 8 2.41 -15.49 -4.34
C GLY A 8 1.62 -14.89 -3.19
N GLU A 9 2.14 -15.01 -1.99
CA GLU A 9 1.48 -14.63 -0.74
C GLU A 9 0.85 -13.24 -0.87
N THR A 10 -0.47 -13.18 -1.01
CA THR A 10 -1.20 -11.91 -1.01
C THR A 10 -1.10 -11.33 0.40
N LEU A 11 -0.30 -10.28 0.54
CA LEU A 11 -0.13 -9.61 1.82
C LEU A 11 -1.42 -8.85 2.15
N ASN A 12 -2.10 -9.24 3.23
CA ASN A 12 -3.36 -8.61 3.64
C ASN A 12 -3.10 -7.43 4.58
N LEU A 13 -3.15 -6.20 4.05
CA LEU A 13 -2.91 -4.97 4.81
C LEU A 13 -4.20 -4.35 5.37
N GLY A 14 -5.36 -4.91 5.07
CA GLY A 14 -6.62 -4.43 5.61
C GLY A 14 -7.23 -3.31 4.77
N ARG A 15 -6.69 -2.09 4.82
CA ARG A 15 -7.29 -0.91 4.16
C ARG A 15 -6.28 0.07 3.57
N VAL A 16 -6.77 0.92 2.67
CA VAL A 16 -6.11 2.11 2.14
C VAL A 16 -6.64 3.34 2.88
N TYR A 17 -5.76 4.26 3.23
CA TYR A 17 -6.03 5.49 3.98
C TYR A 17 -5.45 6.70 3.26
N HIS A 18 -6.23 7.78 3.16
CA HIS A 18 -5.79 9.11 2.70
C HIS A 18 -6.03 10.06 3.87
N ASP A 19 -5.05 10.23 4.75
CA ASP A 19 -5.20 11.00 5.98
C ASP A 19 -4.05 12.00 6.14
N PRO A 20 -4.30 13.25 6.58
CA PRO A 20 -3.24 14.24 6.79
C PRO A 20 -2.21 13.83 7.85
N ALA A 21 -2.49 12.87 8.74
CA ALA A 21 -1.57 12.41 9.78
C ALA A 21 -0.44 11.49 9.29
N VAL A 22 -0.37 11.17 7.98
CA VAL A 22 0.70 10.31 7.43
C VAL A 22 2.12 10.76 7.80
N PRO A 23 2.48 12.06 7.85
CA PRO A 23 3.82 12.49 8.28
C PRO A 23 4.19 12.01 9.69
N GLU A 24 3.22 11.96 10.62
CA GLU A 24 3.45 11.43 11.97
C GLU A 24 3.67 9.91 11.95
N LEU A 25 2.97 9.21 11.06
CA LEU A 25 3.16 7.76 10.87
C LEU A 25 4.52 7.43 10.28
N VAL A 26 5.04 8.21 9.34
CA VAL A 26 6.40 8.02 8.80
C VAL A 26 7.44 8.15 9.92
N CYS A 27 7.26 9.12 10.82
CA CYS A 27 8.13 9.29 11.99
C CYS A 27 7.98 8.15 13.01
N ARG A 28 6.77 7.62 13.19
CA ARG A 28 6.48 6.50 14.11
C ARG A 28 6.99 5.16 13.56
N TYR A 29 6.98 4.98 12.24
CA TYR A 29 7.31 3.74 11.53
C TYR A 29 8.47 3.93 10.53
N PRO A 30 9.68 4.34 10.97
CA PRO A 30 10.78 4.65 10.06
C PRO A 30 11.34 3.43 9.31
N GLY A 31 11.02 2.21 9.75
CA GLY A 31 11.41 0.96 9.10
C GLY A 31 10.39 0.42 8.11
N GLU A 32 9.21 1.03 8.02
CA GLU A 32 8.17 0.55 7.11
C GLU A 32 8.43 1.04 5.67
N PRO A 33 8.25 0.18 4.67
CA PRO A 33 8.59 0.50 3.30
C PRO A 33 7.60 1.50 2.70
N VAL A 34 8.14 2.42 1.89
CA VAL A 34 7.35 3.23 0.97
C VAL A 34 7.22 2.45 -0.34
N VAL A 35 5.99 2.37 -0.85
CA VAL A 35 5.65 1.62 -2.06
C VAL A 35 4.82 2.50 -3.00
N THR A 36 5.02 2.34 -4.30
CA THR A 36 4.22 3.07 -5.30
C THR A 36 3.06 2.21 -5.74
N VAL A 37 1.83 2.74 -5.75
CA VAL A 37 0.69 2.00 -6.29
C VAL A 37 0.77 1.96 -7.81
N VAL A 38 0.79 0.76 -8.38
CA VAL A 38 0.80 0.55 -9.84
C VAL A 38 -0.62 0.35 -10.36
N ARG A 39 -1.45 -0.39 -9.62
CA ARG A 39 -2.84 -0.68 -9.98
C ARG A 39 -3.71 -0.77 -8.74
N ALA A 40 -4.95 -0.29 -8.86
CA ALA A 40 -5.94 -0.29 -7.78
C ALA A 40 -7.21 -0.99 -8.24
N GLU A 41 -7.66 -1.99 -7.48
CA GLU A 41 -8.87 -2.77 -7.77
C GLU A 41 -9.69 -2.97 -6.49
N LYS A 42 -10.94 -3.43 -6.64
CA LYS A 42 -11.79 -3.70 -5.48
C LYS A 42 -11.23 -4.90 -4.70
N GLY A 43 -10.75 -4.65 -3.49
CA GLY A 43 -10.20 -5.70 -2.61
C GLY A 43 -8.70 -5.96 -2.78
N GLU A 44 -8.05 -5.39 -3.79
CA GLU A 44 -6.64 -5.63 -4.11
C GLU A 44 -5.96 -4.36 -4.63
N VAL A 45 -4.69 -4.19 -4.27
CA VAL A 45 -3.80 -3.15 -4.80
C VAL A 45 -2.50 -3.82 -5.25
N VAL A 46 -2.01 -3.47 -6.43
CA VAL A 46 -0.67 -3.86 -6.88
C VAL A 46 0.26 -2.70 -6.58
N VAL A 47 1.32 -2.97 -5.83
CA VAL A 47 2.33 -1.97 -5.46
C VAL A 47 3.69 -2.37 -6.00
N ALA A 48 4.49 -1.39 -6.41
CA ALA A 48 5.90 -1.57 -6.73
C ALA A 48 6.76 -1.27 -5.50
N HIS A 49 7.62 -2.22 -5.15
CA HIS A 49 8.59 -2.08 -4.08
C HIS A 49 9.93 -2.67 -4.54
N SER A 50 10.98 -1.85 -4.52
CA SER A 50 12.34 -2.26 -4.96
C SER A 50 12.37 -2.91 -6.36
N GLY A 51 11.58 -2.37 -7.30
CA GLY A 51 11.50 -2.88 -8.68
C GLY A 51 10.71 -4.18 -8.85
N LYS A 52 10.02 -4.66 -7.79
CA LYS A 52 9.14 -5.82 -7.84
C LYS A 52 7.69 -5.42 -7.59
N GLU A 53 6.77 -6.00 -8.34
CA GLU A 53 5.35 -5.85 -8.09
C GLU A 53 4.87 -6.83 -7.02
N LEU A 54 4.09 -6.33 -6.07
CA LEU A 54 3.51 -7.07 -4.96
C LEU A 54 2.01 -6.89 -4.98
N ARG A 55 1.27 -7.98 -4.85
CA ARG A 55 -0.19 -7.95 -4.71
C ARG A 55 -0.57 -7.88 -3.25
N VAL A 56 -1.38 -6.89 -2.93
CA VAL A 56 -1.73 -6.53 -1.56
C VAL A 56 -3.25 -6.52 -1.42
N GLY A 57 -3.76 -7.31 -0.48
CA GLY A 57 -5.18 -7.32 -0.14
C GLY A 57 -5.56 -6.10 0.69
N ALA A 58 -6.47 -5.27 0.17
CA ALA A 58 -7.01 -4.10 0.85
C ALA A 58 -8.51 -3.96 0.54
N ARG A 59 -9.36 -3.98 1.58
CA ARG A 59 -10.84 -4.04 1.46
C ARG A 59 -11.43 -2.91 0.61
N ASN A 60 -10.82 -1.72 0.66
CA ASN A 60 -11.17 -0.54 -0.11
C ASN A 60 -10.09 -0.21 -1.16
N GLY A 61 -9.36 -1.21 -1.67
CA GLY A 61 -8.23 -1.03 -2.60
C GLY A 61 -8.51 -0.11 -3.80
N GLN A 62 -9.76 -0.06 -4.27
CA GLN A 62 -10.18 0.78 -5.39
C GLN A 62 -10.05 2.29 -5.15
N ILE A 63 -9.85 2.73 -3.90
CA ILE A 63 -9.61 4.16 -3.59
C ILE A 63 -8.13 4.54 -3.72
N ALA A 64 -7.22 3.57 -3.85
CA ALA A 64 -5.80 3.87 -4.04
C ALA A 64 -5.58 4.62 -5.35
N LYS A 65 -4.67 5.59 -5.35
CA LYS A 65 -4.33 6.40 -6.51
C LYS A 65 -3.11 5.80 -7.21
N PRO A 66 -3.22 5.25 -8.43
CA PRO A 66 -2.06 4.76 -9.18
C PRO A 66 -1.04 5.87 -9.44
N GLY A 67 0.25 5.51 -9.46
CA GLY A 67 1.37 6.44 -9.64
C GLY A 67 1.72 7.26 -8.39
N ARG A 68 1.13 6.94 -7.24
CA ARG A 68 1.35 7.65 -5.98
C ARG A 68 2.03 6.76 -4.96
N ASP A 69 2.80 7.39 -4.08
CA ASP A 69 3.55 6.70 -3.04
C ASP A 69 2.72 6.56 -1.76
N TYR A 70 2.86 5.40 -1.13
CA TYR A 70 2.15 5.04 0.08
C TYR A 70 3.15 4.48 1.10
N LEU A 71 3.01 4.85 2.36
CA LEU A 71 3.64 4.14 3.46
C LEU A 71 2.88 2.82 3.66
N MET A 72 3.60 1.71 3.57
CA MET A 72 3.04 0.37 3.72
C MET A 72 3.33 -0.16 5.13
N ILE A 73 2.32 -0.08 6.01
CA ILE A 73 2.41 -0.61 7.38
C ILE A 73 1.83 -2.02 7.41
N ARG A 74 2.65 -3.01 7.74
CA ARG A 74 2.34 -4.45 7.60
C ARG A 74 1.64 -5.07 8.80
N ASP A 75 1.86 -4.52 9.99
CA ASP A 75 1.39 -5.07 11.25
C ASP A 75 1.00 -3.95 12.24
N GLY A 76 0.19 -4.29 13.24
CA GLY A 76 -0.29 -3.36 14.28
C GLY A 76 -1.62 -2.67 13.97
N ASP A 77 -2.03 -1.74 14.84
CA ASP A 77 -3.28 -1.00 14.73
C ASP A 77 -3.34 -0.08 13.49
N ASP A 78 -2.19 0.49 13.12
CA ASP A 78 -2.04 1.37 11.96
C ASP A 78 -1.82 0.59 10.64
N ARG A 79 -2.02 -0.74 10.62
CA ARG A 79 -1.80 -1.57 9.42
C ARG A 79 -2.63 -1.08 8.24
N GLY A 80 -1.97 -0.84 7.10
CA GLY A 80 -2.60 -0.36 5.87
C GLY A 80 -1.64 0.28 4.87
N LEU A 81 -2.21 0.76 3.77
CA LEU A 81 -1.54 1.65 2.81
C LEU A 81 -1.94 3.10 3.09
N TRP A 82 -0.98 3.93 3.47
CA TRP A 82 -1.20 5.33 3.83
C TRP A 82 -0.64 6.26 2.76
N LEU A 83 -1.50 7.03 2.08
CA LEU A 83 -1.07 7.90 0.99
C LEU A 83 -0.09 8.95 1.50
N LEU A 84 1.12 8.98 0.93
CA LEU A 84 2.06 10.07 1.16
C LEU A 84 1.58 11.29 0.36
N ILE A 85 1.37 12.38 1.09
CA ILE A 85 0.95 13.66 0.51
C ILE A 85 2.18 14.54 0.47
N GLU A 86 2.54 15.05 -0.71
CA GLU A 86 3.63 16.00 -0.83
C GLU A 86 3.19 17.36 -0.28
N ALA A 87 4.14 18.12 0.26
CA ALA A 87 3.84 19.45 0.79
C ALA A 87 3.33 20.35 -0.34
N GLY A 88 2.06 20.72 -0.30
CA GLY A 88 1.40 21.57 -1.29
C GLY A 88 0.32 20.88 -2.13
N GLU A 89 0.06 19.59 -1.94
CA GLU A 89 -1.10 18.94 -2.54
C GLU A 89 -2.38 19.22 -1.72
N GLU A 90 -3.37 19.82 -2.38
CA GLU A 90 -4.70 20.05 -1.81
C GLU A 90 -5.57 18.79 -1.96
N PHE A 91 -6.42 18.52 -0.97
CA PHE A 91 -7.28 17.34 -0.87
C PHE A 91 -8.48 17.38 -1.81
#